data_AF-A0A8T4WGH7-F1
#
_entry.id   AF-A0A8T4WGH7-F1
#
_cell.length_a   1.000
_cell.length_b   1.000
_cell.length_c   1.000
_cell.angle_alpha   90.00
_cell.angle_beta   90.00
_cell.angle_gamma   90.00
#
_symmetry.space_group_name_H-M   'P 1'
#
loop_
_entity.id
_entity.type
_entity.pdbx_description
1 polymer ?
#
loop_
_entity_poly.entity_id
_entity_poly.type
_entity_poly.pdbx_seq_one_letter_code
_entity_poly.pdbx_strand_id
1 'polypeptide(L)'
;MSDDQRRKIGDSDDVVDEMLDDLGVDEEMKQELIESGRISVDVFRVASADQVRRRIEIEKSMDRFRDNLKKVERNLNRVDNSIDRIERDLIPVVLSFLVGLKGDLVNLRGTIIGRSKRRAKTNLQAEYVESEVKSIVEDEFSEVEETLTSGMSTPVLGKVRNLTDSLQTTMKTTYEEFSDLKSSIDDYVQKTSTELEFLSKELTMKPEATVPKEVKNEMKQLQARVDSLEREIGVAREKLQNREAEIETLKDRLQSAIETKENLENRIAKMEASPSAEAEVVADLRQNVKSLEASKDVVERKLEESRQQNEELAAQNSEYKNKLVERKLEIEELNTKINQLNDTIEQMKEKTETVDDLRARLRSFESGDKARELERTRSELERVSANFDRLSKDHEATKDQLAVTTQRLEGYLGLMNRTEKTKAFLMVEEHGEMSLREIARSLGVAPAIVRQWAEEFEDMEIARIVDDQKLVLGEKMQEPVENS
;
A
#
# COMPACT_ATOMS: atom_id res chain seq x y z
N MET A 1 67.01 39.61 27.83
CA MET A 1 68.27 40.16 27.27
C MET A 1 68.22 41.66 27.45
N SER A 2 69.34 42.23 27.88
CA SER A 2 69.53 43.59 28.40
C SER A 2 69.47 44.67 27.32
N ASP A 3 68.80 45.77 27.67
CA ASP A 3 68.63 47.03 26.93
C ASP A 3 69.92 47.85 26.77
N ASP A 4 70.95 47.31 26.12
CA ASP A 4 72.22 48.06 25.95
C ASP A 4 72.86 47.98 24.56
N GLN A 5 72.03 47.95 23.51
CA GLN A 5 72.49 48.08 22.11
C GLN A 5 71.59 48.98 21.26
N ARG A 6 71.29 50.18 21.77
CA ARG A 6 70.85 51.30 20.93
C ARG A 6 71.86 52.43 21.02
N ARG A 7 72.95 52.32 20.27
CA ARG A 7 73.82 53.46 19.95
C ARG A 7 74.27 53.39 18.51
N LYS A 8 74.21 54.57 17.88
CA LYS A 8 74.76 55.00 16.59
C LYS A 8 73.91 54.70 15.35
N ILE A 9 72.80 55.45 15.25
CA ILE A 9 72.43 56.03 13.96
C ILE A 9 73.43 57.17 13.75
N GLY A 10 74.38 56.97 12.83
CA GLY A 10 75.39 57.97 12.49
C GLY A 10 74.74 59.13 11.75
N ASP A 11 74.96 60.33 12.27
CA ASP A 11 74.78 61.56 11.50
C ASP A 11 75.71 61.49 10.29
N SER A 12 75.18 61.83 9.11
CA SER A 12 75.99 61.89 7.89
C SER A 12 77.13 62.91 7.98
N ASP A 13 77.02 63.87 8.90
CA ASP A 13 78.06 64.87 9.16
C ASP A 13 79.30 64.25 9.85
N ASP A 14 79.10 63.28 10.77
CA ASP A 14 80.22 62.60 11.45
C ASP A 14 81.06 61.75 10.48
N VAL A 15 80.44 61.16 9.46
CA VAL A 15 81.15 60.33 8.47
C VAL A 15 81.99 61.18 7.52
N VAL A 16 81.52 62.38 7.20
CA VAL A 16 82.25 63.32 6.34
C VAL A 16 83.40 63.96 7.12
N ASP A 17 83.19 64.30 8.39
CA ASP A 17 84.26 64.79 9.27
C ASP A 17 85.33 63.71 9.50
N GLU A 18 84.93 62.45 9.71
CA GLU A 18 85.87 61.32 9.84
C GLU A 18 86.65 61.05 8.53
N MET A 19 86.03 61.23 7.35
CA MET A 19 86.72 61.11 6.06
C MET A 19 87.67 62.27 5.76
N LEU A 20 87.37 63.48 6.22
CA LEU A 20 88.24 64.65 6.07
C LEU A 20 89.43 64.60 7.02
N ASP A 21 89.21 64.12 8.26
CA ASP A 21 90.26 63.83 9.23
C ASP A 21 91.20 62.71 8.73
N ASP A 22 90.65 61.63 8.15
CA ASP A 22 91.45 60.52 7.58
C ASP A 22 92.27 60.94 6.33
N LEU A 23 91.84 62.00 5.63
CA LEU A 23 92.58 62.60 4.52
C LEU A 23 93.62 63.64 4.97
N GLY A 24 93.75 63.86 6.29
CA GLY A 24 94.71 64.78 6.88
C GLY A 24 94.38 66.26 6.62
N VAL A 25 93.11 66.57 6.38
CA VAL A 25 92.62 67.94 6.22
C VAL A 25 92.30 68.48 7.61
N ASP A 26 93.21 69.28 8.15
CA ASP A 26 92.99 69.99 9.40
C ASP A 26 91.90 71.07 9.24
N GLU A 27 91.25 71.44 10.36
CA GLU A 27 90.16 72.43 10.35
C GLU A 27 90.55 73.80 9.76
N GLU A 28 91.86 74.10 9.73
CA GLU A 28 92.42 75.28 9.08
C GLU A 28 92.36 75.17 7.54
N MET A 29 92.67 74.00 6.96
CA MET A 29 92.45 73.75 5.53
C MET A 29 90.97 73.64 5.16
N LYS A 30 90.13 73.14 6.07
CA LYS A 30 88.67 73.10 5.86
C LYS A 30 88.11 74.52 5.72
N GLN A 31 88.56 75.45 6.57
CA GLN A 31 88.25 76.87 6.45
C GLN A 31 88.81 77.50 5.17
N GLU A 32 90.05 77.22 4.78
CA GLU A 32 90.61 77.72 3.51
C GLU A 32 89.90 77.17 2.25
N LEU A 33 89.38 75.93 2.29
CA LEU A 33 88.63 75.33 1.17
C LEU A 33 87.23 75.92 1.03
N ILE A 34 86.61 76.31 2.15
CA ILE A 34 85.34 77.04 2.18
C ILE A 34 85.56 78.50 1.75
N GLU A 35 86.60 79.17 2.25
CA GLU A 35 86.93 80.56 1.91
C GLU A 35 87.44 80.74 0.47
N SER A 36 88.14 79.75 -0.10
CA SER A 36 88.58 79.77 -1.49
C SER A 36 87.48 79.50 -2.51
N GLY A 37 86.24 79.23 -2.06
CA GLY A 37 85.07 79.00 -2.91
C GLY A 37 85.16 77.72 -3.76
N ARG A 38 86.12 76.83 -3.48
CA ARG A 38 86.32 75.57 -4.20
C ARG A 38 85.31 74.48 -3.79
N ILE A 39 84.71 74.62 -2.60
CA ILE A 39 83.58 73.80 -2.15
C ILE A 39 82.42 74.76 -1.89
N SER A 40 81.52 74.91 -2.87
CA SER A 40 80.23 75.58 -2.63
C SER A 40 79.25 74.56 -2.05
N VAL A 41 78.65 74.89 -0.91
CA VAL A 41 77.67 74.11 -0.14
C VAL A 41 76.51 73.54 -1.00
N ASP A 42 76.26 74.12 -2.18
CA ASP A 42 75.13 73.77 -3.06
C ASP A 42 75.41 72.77 -4.20
N VAL A 43 76.59 72.13 -4.30
CA VAL A 43 76.88 71.18 -5.41
C VAL A 43 76.20 69.81 -5.22
N PHE A 44 75.55 69.54 -4.09
CA PHE A 44 75.07 68.21 -3.72
C PHE A 44 73.59 67.89 -3.94
N ARG A 45 72.87 68.62 -4.80
CA ARG A 45 71.50 68.21 -5.14
C ARG A 45 71.41 67.51 -6.50
N VAL A 46 71.98 66.31 -6.57
CA VAL A 46 71.56 65.29 -7.54
C VAL A 46 70.45 64.49 -6.86
N ALA A 47 69.32 64.28 -7.53
CA ALA A 47 68.25 63.44 -6.99
C ALA A 47 68.82 62.08 -6.58
N SER A 48 68.73 61.74 -5.30
CA SER A 48 69.31 60.51 -4.75
C SER A 48 68.72 59.29 -5.45
N ALA A 49 69.53 58.27 -5.76
CA ALA A 49 69.08 57.03 -6.39
C ALA A 49 67.89 56.37 -5.65
N ASP A 50 67.81 56.58 -4.33
CA ASP A 50 66.70 56.15 -3.48
C ASP A 50 65.36 56.78 -3.84
N GLN A 51 65.34 58.04 -4.28
CA GLN A 51 64.10 58.71 -4.72
C GLN A 51 63.57 58.09 -6.03
N VAL A 52 64.45 57.66 -6.94
CA VAL A 52 64.05 57.00 -8.19
C VAL A 52 63.57 55.57 -7.94
N ARG A 53 64.24 54.83 -7.04
CA ARG A 53 63.81 53.48 -6.64
C ARG A 53 62.44 53.48 -5.98
N ARG A 54 62.19 54.41 -5.04
CA ARG A 54 60.88 54.56 -4.39
C ARG A 54 59.76 54.83 -5.39
N ARG A 55 60.00 55.61 -6.46
CA ARG A 55 59.01 55.81 -7.53
C ARG A 55 58.65 54.51 -8.25
N ILE A 56 59.65 53.75 -8.66
CA ILE A 56 59.45 52.48 -9.39
C ILE A 56 58.71 51.46 -8.51
N GLU A 57 58.98 51.42 -7.21
CA GLU A 57 58.26 50.55 -6.27
C GLU A 57 56.80 50.98 -6.08
N ILE A 58 56.54 52.28 -5.99
CA ILE A 58 55.18 52.82 -5.90
C ILE A 58 54.38 52.45 -7.16
N GLU A 59 54.95 52.66 -8.36
CA GLU A 59 54.30 52.28 -9.62
C GLU A 59 53.99 50.77 -9.68
N LYS A 60 54.96 49.91 -9.34
CA LYS A 60 54.75 48.45 -9.28
C LYS A 60 53.73 48.03 -8.23
N SER A 61 53.63 48.74 -7.10
CA SER A 61 52.63 48.47 -6.07
C SER A 61 51.21 48.84 -6.56
N MET A 62 51.09 49.96 -7.28
CA MET A 62 49.84 50.42 -7.88
C MET A 62 49.32 49.46 -8.96
N ASP A 63 50.19 48.94 -9.82
CA ASP A 63 49.80 47.96 -10.84
C ASP A 63 49.29 46.65 -10.23
N ARG A 64 49.99 46.14 -9.21
CA ARG A 64 49.54 44.94 -8.45
C ARG A 64 48.18 45.17 -7.80
N PHE A 65 47.94 46.37 -7.28
CA PHE A 65 46.69 46.72 -6.66
C PHE A 65 45.54 46.82 -7.68
N ARG A 66 45.76 47.44 -8.85
CA ARG A 66 44.80 47.47 -9.96
C ARG A 66 44.41 46.06 -10.44
N ASP A 67 45.36 45.14 -10.50
CA ASP A 67 45.08 43.75 -10.88
C ASP A 67 44.27 43.00 -9.82
N ASN A 68 44.47 43.31 -8.54
CA ASN A 68 43.64 42.77 -7.46
C ASN A 68 42.21 43.32 -7.51
N LEU A 69 42.02 44.61 -7.79
CA LEU A 69 40.68 45.18 -8.01
C LEU A 69 39.96 44.46 -9.16
N LYS A 70 40.62 44.23 -10.30
CA LYS A 70 40.03 43.47 -11.42
C LYS A 70 39.62 42.04 -11.02
N LYS A 71 40.33 41.40 -10.09
CA LYS A 71 39.94 40.06 -9.57
C LYS A 71 38.71 40.16 -8.67
N VAL A 72 38.65 41.18 -7.81
CA VAL A 72 37.49 41.45 -6.96
C VAL A 72 36.25 41.72 -7.81
N GLU A 73 36.36 42.56 -8.84
CA GLU A 73 35.28 42.85 -9.80
C GLU A 73 34.74 41.57 -10.48
N ARG A 74 35.61 40.68 -10.94
CA ARG A 74 35.19 39.38 -11.50
C ARG A 74 34.51 38.48 -10.48
N ASN A 75 34.98 38.48 -9.24
CA ASN A 75 34.37 37.69 -8.17
C ASN A 75 32.99 38.25 -7.81
N LEU A 76 32.84 39.57 -7.74
CA LEU A 76 31.55 40.21 -7.53
C LEU A 76 30.58 39.80 -8.65
N ASN A 77 30.97 39.93 -9.92
CA ASN A 77 30.12 39.51 -11.04
C ASN A 77 29.75 38.01 -10.99
N ARG A 78 30.63 37.13 -10.47
CA ARG A 78 30.30 35.70 -10.28
C ARG A 78 29.28 35.48 -9.17
N VAL A 79 29.37 36.24 -8.08
CA VAL A 79 28.42 36.17 -6.96
C VAL A 79 27.04 36.67 -7.43
N ASP A 80 26.99 37.77 -8.17
CA ASP A 80 25.75 38.32 -8.75
C ASP A 80 25.04 37.28 -9.65
N ASN A 81 25.79 36.69 -10.59
CA ASN A 81 25.29 35.59 -11.43
C ASN A 81 24.86 34.35 -10.63
N SER A 82 25.41 34.14 -9.43
CA SER A 82 25.02 33.03 -8.55
C SER A 82 23.74 33.33 -7.79
N ILE A 83 23.51 34.59 -7.41
CA ILE A 83 22.26 35.06 -6.80
C ILE A 83 21.11 34.90 -7.80
N ASP A 84 21.30 35.30 -9.06
CA ASP A 84 20.31 35.11 -10.13
C ASP A 84 19.99 33.61 -10.36
N ARG A 85 20.99 32.74 -10.25
CA ARG A 85 20.78 31.28 -10.32
C ARG A 85 20.01 30.74 -9.13
N ILE A 86 20.23 31.26 -7.93
CA ILE A 86 19.43 30.86 -6.76
C ILE A 86 17.96 31.17 -7.00
N GLU A 87 17.61 32.33 -7.54
CA GLU A 87 16.22 32.64 -7.86
C GLU A 87 15.67 31.70 -8.95
N ARG A 88 16.43 31.51 -10.03
CA ARG A 88 15.99 30.73 -11.19
C ARG A 88 15.91 29.23 -10.93
N ASP A 89 16.79 28.69 -10.09
CA ASP A 89 16.93 27.24 -9.88
C ASP A 89 16.20 26.80 -8.59
N LEU A 90 16.26 27.59 -7.53
CA LEU A 90 15.68 27.20 -6.24
C LEU A 90 14.15 27.34 -6.23
N ILE A 91 13.61 28.41 -6.82
CA ILE A 91 12.15 28.66 -6.81
C ILE A 91 11.38 27.55 -7.54
N PRO A 92 11.77 27.10 -8.75
CA PRO A 92 11.10 25.98 -9.41
C PRO A 92 11.23 24.67 -8.66
N VAL A 93 12.37 24.42 -7.99
CA VAL A 93 12.56 23.21 -7.17
C VAL A 93 11.61 23.23 -5.98
N VAL A 94 11.53 24.34 -5.24
CA VAL A 94 10.61 24.50 -4.11
C VAL A 94 9.15 24.39 -4.57
N LEU A 95 8.77 24.99 -5.70
CA LEU A 95 7.44 24.88 -6.28
C LEU A 95 7.11 23.44 -6.70
N SER A 96 8.04 22.75 -7.38
CA SER A 96 7.82 21.36 -7.80
C SER A 96 7.66 20.40 -6.62
N PHE A 97 8.42 20.63 -5.53
CA PHE A 97 8.27 19.87 -4.29
C PHE A 97 6.90 20.10 -3.64
N LEU A 98 6.45 21.35 -3.56
CA LEU A 98 5.14 21.70 -2.98
C LEU A 98 3.98 21.18 -3.84
N VAL A 99 4.09 21.27 -5.16
CA VAL A 99 3.11 20.68 -6.09
C VAL A 99 3.11 19.16 -5.97
N GLY A 100 4.28 18.54 -5.81
CA GLY A 100 4.43 17.10 -5.55
C GLY A 100 3.70 16.66 -4.27
N LEU A 101 3.96 17.35 -3.15
CA LEU A 101 3.27 17.10 -1.88
C LEU A 101 1.76 17.26 -1.99
N LYS A 102 1.29 18.28 -2.72
CA LYS A 102 -0.14 18.45 -3.00
C LYS A 102 -0.70 17.28 -3.81
N GLY A 103 0.02 16.81 -4.83
CA GLY A 103 -0.34 15.63 -5.61
C GLY A 103 -0.44 14.37 -4.75
N ASP A 104 0.51 14.16 -3.85
CA ASP A 104 0.53 13.02 -2.93
C ASP A 104 -0.63 13.06 -1.94
N LEU A 105 -1.00 14.23 -1.41
CA LEU A 105 -2.19 14.42 -0.58
C LEU A 105 -3.48 14.07 -1.32
N VAL A 106 -3.64 14.56 -2.56
CA VAL A 106 -4.80 14.24 -3.38
C VAL A 106 -4.88 12.74 -3.67
N ASN A 107 -3.74 12.09 -3.94
CA ASN A 107 -3.66 10.65 -4.14
C ASN A 107 -4.00 9.86 -2.87
N LEU A 108 -3.53 10.32 -1.71
CA LEU A 108 -3.81 9.72 -0.41
C LEU A 108 -5.31 9.84 -0.07
N ARG A 109 -5.90 11.02 -0.31
CA ARG A 109 -7.34 11.27 -0.19
C ARG A 109 -8.15 10.27 -1.02
N GLY A 110 -7.83 10.15 -2.31
CA GLY A 110 -8.47 9.20 -3.22
C GLY A 110 -8.28 7.74 -2.78
N THR A 111 -7.12 7.40 -2.23
CA THR A 111 -6.81 6.06 -1.74
C THR A 111 -7.62 5.72 -0.48
N ILE A 112 -7.75 6.64 0.48
CA ILE A 112 -8.53 6.43 1.72
C ILE A 112 -9.99 6.24 1.38
N ILE A 113 -10.58 7.13 0.57
CA ILE A 113 -11.98 7.03 0.14
C ILE A 113 -12.20 5.73 -0.65
N GLY A 114 -11.33 5.45 -1.62
CA GLY A 114 -11.43 4.25 -2.47
C GLY A 114 -11.17 2.93 -1.74
N ARG A 115 -10.34 2.91 -0.69
CA ARG A 115 -10.15 1.72 0.17
C ARG A 115 -11.32 1.54 1.13
N SER A 116 -11.83 2.62 1.70
CA SER A 116 -12.97 2.59 2.62
C SER A 116 -14.23 2.10 1.90
N LYS A 117 -14.47 2.58 0.68
CA LYS A 117 -15.58 2.12 -0.18
C LYS A 117 -15.43 0.65 -0.56
N ARG A 118 -14.22 0.18 -0.89
CA ARG A 118 -13.96 -1.24 -1.21
C ARG A 118 -14.05 -2.18 0.00
N ARG A 119 -13.84 -1.68 1.22
CA ARG A 119 -13.95 -2.46 2.47
C ARG A 119 -15.38 -2.52 3.01
N ALA A 120 -16.27 -1.66 2.52
CA ALA A 120 -17.69 -1.73 2.85
C ALA A 120 -18.28 -3.07 2.37
N LYS A 121 -18.90 -3.83 3.28
CA LYS A 121 -19.48 -5.15 2.98
C LYS A 121 -20.92 -5.08 2.49
N THR A 122 -21.55 -3.92 2.63
CA THR A 122 -22.96 -3.69 2.29
C THR A 122 -23.11 -2.39 1.52
N ASN A 123 -24.17 -2.29 0.71
CA ASN A 123 -24.47 -1.07 -0.04
C ASN A 123 -24.69 0.14 0.88
N LEU A 124 -25.34 -0.08 2.03
CA LEU A 124 -25.56 0.96 3.03
C LEU A 124 -24.25 1.51 3.61
N GLN A 125 -23.27 0.63 3.84
CA GLN A 125 -21.93 1.06 4.28
C GLN A 125 -21.16 1.80 3.18
N ALA A 126 -21.32 1.39 1.92
CA ALA A 126 -20.69 2.07 0.79
C ALA A 126 -21.28 3.48 0.60
N GLU A 127 -22.59 3.61 0.74
CA GLU A 127 -23.32 4.89 0.68
C GLU A 127 -22.94 5.80 1.86
N TYR A 128 -22.85 5.26 3.08
CA TYR A 128 -22.32 5.99 4.24
C TYR A 128 -20.88 6.48 4.04
N VAL A 129 -20.01 5.68 3.43
CA VAL A 129 -18.64 6.10 3.10
C VAL A 129 -18.64 7.23 2.06
N GLU A 130 -19.59 7.22 1.13
CA GLU A 130 -19.66 8.20 0.04
C GLU A 130 -20.34 9.51 0.44
N SER A 131 -21.25 9.49 1.43
CA SER A 131 -21.90 10.70 1.95
C SER A 131 -21.13 11.31 3.12
N GLU A 132 -20.89 10.54 4.18
CA GLU A 132 -20.37 11.06 5.45
C GLU A 132 -18.83 11.01 5.47
N VAL A 133 -18.23 9.84 5.21
CA VAL A 133 -16.77 9.69 5.31
C VAL A 133 -16.06 10.50 4.24
N LYS A 134 -16.62 10.61 3.03
CA LYS A 134 -16.06 11.44 1.97
C LYS A 134 -16.04 12.91 2.36
N SER A 135 -17.13 13.44 2.92
CA SER A 135 -17.19 14.83 3.38
C SER A 135 -16.14 15.10 4.46
N ILE A 136 -16.06 14.25 5.49
CA ILE A 136 -15.08 14.40 6.57
C ILE A 136 -13.65 14.36 6.03
N VAL A 137 -13.36 13.41 5.14
CA VAL A 137 -12.03 13.28 4.53
C VAL A 137 -11.73 14.46 3.59
N GLU A 138 -12.73 15.00 2.89
CA GLU A 138 -12.54 16.20 2.06
C GLU A 138 -12.26 17.44 2.92
N ASP A 139 -13.00 17.63 4.02
CA ASP A 139 -12.83 18.78 4.92
C ASP A 139 -11.45 18.76 5.61
N GLU A 140 -11.05 17.62 6.18
CA GLU A 140 -9.74 17.45 6.84
C GLU A 140 -8.58 17.62 5.86
N PHE A 141 -8.69 17.05 4.64
CA PHE A 141 -7.66 17.24 3.63
C PHE A 141 -7.65 18.66 3.07
N SER A 142 -8.79 19.35 3.02
CA SER A 142 -8.87 20.76 2.64
C SER A 142 -8.16 21.66 3.65
N GLU A 143 -8.29 21.40 4.95
CA GLU A 143 -7.55 22.13 5.99
C GLU A 143 -6.03 21.91 5.87
N VAL A 144 -5.60 20.68 5.59
CA VAL A 144 -4.19 20.36 5.34
C VAL A 144 -3.69 20.98 4.03
N GLU A 145 -4.47 20.95 2.96
CA GLU A 145 -4.15 21.61 1.69
C GLU A 145 -4.03 23.13 1.86
N GLU A 146 -4.92 23.74 2.64
CA GLU A 146 -4.87 25.16 2.99
C GLU A 146 -3.60 25.46 3.81
N THR A 147 -3.27 24.63 4.80
CA THR A 147 -2.04 24.78 5.58
C THR A 147 -0.78 24.66 4.72
N LEU A 148 -0.77 23.76 3.73
CA LEU A 148 0.34 23.62 2.79
C LEU A 148 0.47 24.78 1.83
N THR A 149 -0.65 25.27 1.31
CA THR A 149 -0.66 26.38 0.34
C THR A 149 -0.49 27.73 1.05
N SER A 150 -1.41 28.09 1.94
CA SER A 150 -1.38 29.35 2.70
C SER A 150 -0.30 29.36 3.79
N GLY A 151 -0.21 28.30 4.59
CA GLY A 151 0.66 28.26 5.77
C GLY A 151 2.14 28.00 5.49
N MET A 152 2.48 27.26 4.43
CA MET A 152 3.88 26.88 4.15
C MET A 152 4.40 27.40 2.81
N SER A 153 3.65 27.25 1.72
CA SER A 153 4.16 27.63 0.39
C SER A 153 4.40 29.13 0.25
N THR A 154 3.44 29.96 0.66
CA THR A 154 3.53 31.42 0.55
C THR A 154 4.63 31.99 1.45
N PRO A 155 4.76 31.58 2.74
CA PRO A 155 5.84 32.09 3.58
C PRO A 155 7.22 31.60 3.17
N VAL A 156 7.36 30.35 2.69
CA VAL A 156 8.66 29.83 2.24
C VAL A 156 9.12 30.53 0.97
N LEU A 157 8.24 30.66 -0.04
CA LEU A 157 8.56 31.40 -1.26
C LEU A 157 8.83 32.88 -0.96
N GLY A 158 8.06 33.48 -0.05
CA GLY A 158 8.28 34.84 0.42
C GLY A 158 9.65 35.01 1.08
N LYS A 159 10.06 34.08 1.95
CA LYS A 159 11.38 34.11 2.59
C LYS A 159 12.52 33.93 1.58
N VAL A 160 12.39 33.01 0.64
CA VAL A 160 13.39 32.81 -0.43
C VAL A 160 13.53 34.08 -1.26
N ARG A 161 12.41 34.67 -1.67
CA ARG A 161 12.40 35.93 -2.43
C ARG A 161 13.00 37.09 -1.64
N ASN A 162 12.60 37.27 -0.39
CA ASN A 162 13.16 38.31 0.49
C ASN A 162 14.67 38.12 0.69
N LEU A 163 15.15 36.89 0.78
CA LEU A 163 16.57 36.58 0.94
C LEU A 163 17.34 36.87 -0.35
N THR A 164 16.79 36.52 -1.51
CA THR A 164 17.34 36.91 -2.82
C THR A 164 17.37 38.42 -2.98
N ASP A 165 16.26 39.12 -2.69
CA ASP A 165 16.15 40.58 -2.78
C ASP A 165 17.15 41.27 -1.82
N SER A 166 17.29 40.75 -0.60
CA SER A 166 18.27 41.24 0.37
C SER A 166 19.70 41.03 -0.12
N LEU A 167 20.03 39.85 -0.65
CA LEU A 167 21.35 39.56 -1.21
C LEU A 167 21.66 40.46 -2.40
N GLN A 168 20.70 40.64 -3.31
CA GLN A 168 20.84 41.51 -4.47
C GLN A 168 21.01 42.98 -4.06
N THR A 169 20.32 43.42 -3.02
CA THR A 169 20.49 44.77 -2.46
C THR A 169 21.88 44.94 -1.84
N THR A 170 22.33 44.00 -1.01
CA THR A 170 23.70 44.04 -0.45
C THR A 170 24.77 44.00 -1.53
N MET A 171 24.51 43.25 -2.62
CA MET A 171 25.42 43.14 -3.74
C MET A 171 25.54 44.45 -4.51
N LYS A 172 24.43 45.14 -4.76
CA LYS A 172 24.41 46.49 -5.36
C LYS A 172 25.20 47.49 -4.52
N THR A 173 24.96 47.52 -3.21
CA THR A 173 25.72 48.39 -2.29
C THR A 173 27.22 48.07 -2.32
N THR A 174 27.59 46.79 -2.30
CA THR A 174 29.01 46.37 -2.39
C THR A 174 29.63 46.79 -3.73
N TYR A 175 28.87 46.76 -4.82
CA TYR A 175 29.33 47.19 -6.14
C TYR A 175 29.52 48.71 -6.21
N GLU A 176 28.61 49.48 -5.61
CA GLU A 176 28.71 50.93 -5.47
C GLU A 176 29.95 51.32 -4.66
N GLU A 177 30.14 50.73 -3.46
CA GLU A 177 31.32 50.95 -2.62
C GLU A 177 32.63 50.58 -3.34
N PHE A 178 32.62 49.48 -4.10
CA PHE A 178 33.77 49.06 -4.89
C PHE A 178 34.07 50.03 -6.05
N SER A 179 33.04 50.58 -6.69
CA SER A 179 33.18 51.59 -7.75
C SER A 179 33.75 52.90 -7.20
N ASP A 180 33.28 53.35 -6.05
CA ASP A 180 33.78 54.55 -5.38
C ASP A 180 35.24 54.39 -4.95
N LEU A 181 35.60 53.22 -4.42
CA LEU A 181 36.98 52.89 -4.09
C LEU A 181 37.88 52.97 -5.33
N LYS A 182 37.45 52.41 -6.47
CA LYS A 182 38.19 52.46 -7.73
C LYS A 182 38.43 53.91 -8.20
N SER A 183 37.39 54.75 -8.12
CA SER A 183 37.51 56.18 -8.45
C SER A 183 38.51 56.89 -7.55
N SER A 184 38.41 56.69 -6.23
CA SER A 184 39.31 57.32 -5.25
C SER A 184 40.79 56.94 -5.47
N ILE A 185 41.04 55.72 -5.92
CA ILE A 185 42.39 55.24 -6.20
C ILE A 185 42.95 55.89 -7.46
N ASP A 186 42.17 56.01 -8.54
CA ASP A 186 42.64 56.66 -9.77
C ASP A 186 42.93 58.16 -9.54
N ASP A 187 42.15 58.85 -8.70
CA ASP A 187 42.42 60.23 -8.30
C ASP A 187 43.75 60.37 -7.53
N TYR A 188 44.02 59.43 -6.60
CA TYR A 188 45.26 59.42 -5.82
C TYR A 188 46.50 59.19 -6.71
N VAL A 189 46.37 58.30 -7.71
CA VAL A 189 47.43 58.03 -8.70
C VAL A 189 47.76 59.29 -9.49
N GLN A 190 46.73 60.01 -9.97
CA GLN A 190 46.91 61.21 -10.78
C GLN A 190 47.59 62.34 -10.00
N LYS A 191 47.20 62.54 -8.74
CA LYS A 191 47.81 63.55 -7.87
C LYS A 191 49.31 63.28 -7.64
N THR A 192 49.65 62.03 -7.33
CA THR A 192 51.04 61.64 -7.06
C THR A 192 51.94 61.83 -8.28
N SER A 193 51.42 61.59 -9.50
CA SER A 193 52.19 61.77 -10.73
C SER A 193 52.59 63.23 -11.01
N THR A 194 51.74 64.20 -10.67
CA THR A 194 51.95 65.62 -11.01
C THR A 194 52.92 66.33 -10.07
N GLU A 195 52.89 66.02 -8.77
CA GLU A 195 53.84 66.55 -7.77
C GLU A 195 55.29 66.12 -8.09
N LEU A 196 55.42 64.92 -8.63
CA LEU A 196 56.68 64.30 -8.98
C LEU A 196 57.36 64.94 -10.22
N GLU A 197 56.62 65.50 -11.17
CA GLU A 197 57.20 66.21 -12.33
C GLU A 197 57.74 67.60 -11.95
N PHE A 198 57.10 68.27 -11.00
CA PHE A 198 57.46 69.64 -10.59
C PHE A 198 58.85 69.71 -9.95
N LEU A 199 59.17 68.77 -9.05
CA LEU A 199 60.45 68.73 -8.31
C LEU A 199 61.67 68.43 -9.21
N SER A 200 61.46 67.78 -10.36
CA SER A 200 62.56 67.40 -11.25
C SER A 200 63.15 68.59 -12.02
N LYS A 201 62.43 69.70 -12.14
CA LYS A 201 62.77 70.82 -13.04
C LYS A 201 63.64 71.90 -12.37
N GLU A 202 63.74 71.89 -11.05
CA GLU A 202 64.37 72.96 -10.25
C GLU A 202 65.87 72.76 -10.03
N LEU A 203 66.43 71.60 -10.37
CA LEU A 203 67.76 71.17 -9.94
C LEU A 203 68.91 71.36 -10.94
N THR A 204 68.70 71.91 -12.14
CA THR A 204 69.66 71.75 -13.26
C THR A 204 70.33 73.03 -13.82
N MET A 205 70.78 74.02 -13.03
CA MET A 205 71.53 75.20 -13.59
C MET A 205 72.72 75.72 -12.74
N LYS A 206 73.99 75.65 -13.23
CA LYS A 206 75.15 76.52 -12.85
C LYS A 206 76.31 76.56 -13.93
N PRO A 207 77.13 77.65 -14.07
CA PRO A 207 78.25 77.80 -15.04
C PRO A 207 79.70 78.02 -14.47
N GLU A 208 80.76 77.81 -15.28
CA GLU A 208 82.22 77.76 -14.95
C GLU A 208 83.08 78.99 -15.38
N ALA A 209 84.30 79.16 -14.80
CA ALA A 209 85.34 80.13 -15.21
C ALA A 209 86.80 79.58 -15.12
N THR A 210 87.74 80.15 -15.91
CA THR A 210 89.04 79.55 -16.37
C THR A 210 90.32 80.28 -15.90
N VAL A 211 91.51 79.61 -15.90
CA VAL A 211 92.82 80.09 -15.34
C VAL A 211 94.04 79.97 -16.31
N PRO A 212 95.11 80.84 -16.25
CA PRO A 212 96.22 81.03 -17.23
C PRO A 212 97.53 80.16 -17.12
N LYS A 213 98.59 80.49 -17.89
CA LYS A 213 99.56 79.57 -18.57
C LYS A 213 100.86 79.13 -17.85
N GLU A 214 101.38 79.71 -16.77
CA GLU A 214 102.50 79.06 -16.02
C GLU A 214 102.03 77.80 -15.27
N VAL A 215 100.78 77.83 -14.82
CA VAL A 215 100.02 76.67 -14.33
C VAL A 215 99.97 75.56 -15.39
N LYS A 216 100.26 75.80 -16.68
CA LYS A 216 100.16 74.81 -17.76
C LYS A 216 101.22 73.70 -17.73
N ASN A 217 102.45 73.98 -17.25
CA ASN A 217 103.52 72.98 -17.23
C ASN A 217 103.55 72.18 -15.92
N GLU A 218 103.33 72.85 -14.79
CA GLU A 218 102.94 72.17 -13.56
C GLU A 218 101.60 71.44 -13.77
N MET A 219 100.64 72.01 -14.50
CA MET A 219 99.42 71.31 -14.92
C MET A 219 99.76 70.09 -15.71
N LYS A 220 100.79 70.01 -16.55
CA LYS A 220 101.07 68.78 -17.31
C LYS A 220 101.61 67.65 -16.42
N GLN A 221 102.44 67.97 -15.44
CA GLN A 221 102.91 66.98 -14.47
C GLN A 221 101.81 66.62 -13.47
N LEU A 222 101.06 67.61 -12.99
CA LEU A 222 99.83 67.43 -12.26
C LEU A 222 98.80 66.68 -13.13
N GLN A 223 98.74 66.88 -14.44
CA GLN A 223 97.84 66.19 -15.38
C GLN A 223 98.22 64.72 -15.42
N ALA A 224 99.51 64.39 -15.58
CA ALA A 224 99.94 63.01 -15.57
C ALA A 224 99.68 62.31 -14.22
N ARG A 225 99.86 63.03 -13.11
CA ARG A 225 99.54 62.54 -11.76
C ARG A 225 98.03 62.46 -11.53
N VAL A 226 97.26 63.40 -12.07
CA VAL A 226 95.79 63.42 -12.10
C VAL A 226 95.31 62.24 -12.94
N ASP A 227 95.86 61.97 -14.11
CA ASP A 227 95.50 60.84 -14.97
C ASP A 227 95.82 59.48 -14.30
N SER A 228 96.88 59.40 -13.50
CA SER A 228 97.17 58.20 -12.69
C SER A 228 96.20 58.07 -11.51
N LEU A 229 95.95 59.17 -10.79
CA LEU A 229 95.00 59.20 -9.69
C LEU A 229 93.57 58.97 -10.19
N GLU A 230 93.19 59.44 -11.37
CA GLU A 230 91.90 59.22 -12.02
C GLU A 230 91.72 57.74 -12.37
N ARG A 231 92.79 57.07 -12.81
CA ARG A 231 92.77 55.62 -13.01
C ARG A 231 92.63 54.86 -11.70
N GLU A 232 93.36 55.25 -10.66
CA GLU A 232 93.25 54.64 -9.32
C GLU A 232 91.87 54.88 -8.71
N ILE A 233 91.35 56.11 -8.81
CA ILE A 233 89.99 56.50 -8.43
C ILE A 233 88.96 55.73 -9.25
N GLY A 234 89.18 55.52 -10.55
CA GLY A 234 88.30 54.72 -11.40
C GLY A 234 88.19 53.28 -10.90
N VAL A 235 89.33 52.64 -10.62
CA VAL A 235 89.37 51.29 -10.05
C VAL A 235 88.75 51.24 -8.65
N ALA A 236 89.01 52.25 -7.82
CA ALA A 236 88.41 52.36 -6.49
C ALA A 236 86.89 52.53 -6.55
N ARG A 237 86.38 53.36 -7.48
CA ARG A 237 84.94 53.53 -7.76
C ARG A 237 84.32 52.24 -8.24
N GLU A 238 84.96 51.52 -9.14
CA GLU A 238 84.45 50.23 -9.63
C GLU A 238 84.40 49.18 -8.51
N LYS A 239 85.42 49.11 -7.65
CA LYS A 239 85.41 48.26 -6.45
C LYS A 239 84.31 48.67 -5.47
N LEU A 240 84.13 49.97 -5.25
CA LEU A 240 83.11 50.51 -4.35
C LEU A 240 81.71 50.19 -4.89
N GLN A 241 81.47 50.41 -6.18
CA GLN A 241 80.23 50.04 -6.86
C GLN A 241 79.93 48.54 -6.74
N ASN A 242 80.94 47.68 -6.91
CA ASN A 242 80.78 46.24 -6.72
C ASN A 242 80.44 45.87 -5.27
N ARG A 243 81.05 46.55 -4.28
CA ARG A 243 80.73 46.34 -2.86
C ARG A 243 79.35 46.87 -2.47
N GLU A 244 78.93 48.00 -3.02
CA GLU A 244 77.58 48.53 -2.85
C GLU A 244 76.53 47.58 -3.43
N ALA A 245 76.79 47.03 -4.61
CA ALA A 245 75.93 46.01 -5.21
C ALA A 245 75.84 44.75 -4.33
N GLU A 246 76.97 44.28 -3.78
CA GLU A 246 77.00 43.15 -2.86
C GLU A 246 76.22 43.43 -1.56
N ILE A 247 76.42 44.61 -0.96
CA ILE A 247 75.68 45.06 0.24
C ILE A 247 74.18 45.08 -0.04
N GLU A 248 73.76 45.57 -1.21
CA GLU A 248 72.36 45.62 -1.57
C GLU A 248 71.74 44.22 -1.67
N THR A 249 72.44 43.28 -2.33
CA THR A 249 71.96 41.89 -2.40
C THR A 249 71.89 41.23 -1.02
N LEU A 250 72.77 41.60 -0.08
CA LEU A 250 72.73 41.11 1.29
C LEU A 250 71.56 41.71 2.08
N LYS A 251 71.23 43.00 1.86
CA LYS A 251 70.04 43.63 2.44
C LYS A 251 68.75 42.97 1.96
N ASP A 252 68.63 42.70 0.66
CA ASP A 252 67.47 42.00 0.08
C ASP A 252 67.28 40.60 0.68
N ARG A 253 68.38 39.86 0.84
CA ARG A 253 68.38 38.54 1.49
C ARG A 253 67.99 38.63 2.95
N LEU A 254 68.49 39.62 3.68
CA LEU A 254 68.14 39.84 5.09
C LEU A 254 66.66 40.17 5.24
N GLN A 255 66.12 41.06 4.40
CA GLN A 255 64.69 41.41 4.43
C GLN A 255 63.80 40.20 4.13
N SER A 256 64.16 39.41 3.11
CA SER A 256 63.46 38.15 2.81
C SER A 256 63.49 37.16 3.99
N ALA A 257 64.61 37.10 4.71
CA ALA A 257 64.74 36.26 5.91
C ALA A 257 63.88 36.77 7.08
N ILE A 258 63.72 38.10 7.23
CA ILE A 258 62.85 38.70 8.24
C ILE A 258 61.38 38.39 7.92
N GLU A 259 60.95 38.59 6.67
CA GLU A 259 59.57 38.30 6.24
C GLU A 259 59.22 36.82 6.42
N THR A 260 60.15 35.92 6.10
CA THR A 260 59.94 34.48 6.33
C THR A 260 59.86 34.14 7.82
N LYS A 261 60.70 34.77 8.66
CA LYS A 261 60.63 34.63 10.12
C LYS A 261 59.28 35.10 10.66
N GLU A 262 58.83 36.30 10.32
CA GLU A 262 57.54 36.83 10.78
C GLU A 262 56.37 35.94 10.34
N ASN A 263 56.41 35.42 9.11
CA ASN A 263 55.41 34.47 8.64
C ASN A 263 55.41 33.16 9.44
N LEU A 264 56.57 32.65 9.82
CA LEU A 264 56.69 31.46 10.67
C LEU A 264 56.20 31.73 12.09
N GLU A 265 56.56 32.87 12.69
CA GLU A 265 56.08 33.28 14.01
C GLU A 265 54.55 33.44 14.02
N ASN A 266 53.97 34.05 12.98
CA ASN A 266 52.52 34.13 12.82
C ASN A 266 51.86 32.76 12.66
N ARG A 267 52.50 31.82 11.96
CA ARG A 267 52.01 30.44 11.84
C ARG A 267 52.08 29.70 13.17
N ILE A 268 53.16 29.87 13.93
CA ILE A 268 53.32 29.30 15.27
C ILE A 268 52.24 29.86 16.19
N ALA A 269 52.05 31.18 16.25
CA ALA A 269 51.02 31.81 17.07
C ALA A 269 49.60 31.31 16.72
N LYS A 270 49.30 31.12 15.42
CA LYS A 270 48.03 30.51 14.98
C LYS A 270 47.90 29.05 15.41
N MET A 271 48.97 28.26 15.31
CA MET A 271 48.97 26.86 15.75
C MET A 271 48.86 26.74 17.27
N GLU A 272 49.47 27.65 18.04
CA GLU A 272 49.37 27.70 19.51
C GLU A 272 48.01 28.17 20.01
N ALA A 273 47.29 29.00 19.23
CA ALA A 273 45.90 29.37 19.52
C ALA A 273 44.87 28.27 19.16
N SER A 274 45.18 27.39 18.19
CA SER A 274 44.33 26.26 17.77
C SER A 274 43.92 25.27 18.87
N PRO A 275 44.82 24.83 19.80
CA PRO A 275 44.44 23.86 20.84
C PRO A 275 43.37 24.37 21.82
N SER A 276 43.13 25.68 21.92
CA SER A 276 42.05 26.23 22.75
C SER A 276 40.66 26.01 22.13
N ALA A 277 40.54 26.05 20.80
CA ALA A 277 39.27 25.80 20.12
C ALA A 277 38.96 24.28 20.04
N GLU A 278 39.99 23.44 19.93
CA GLU A 278 39.84 21.98 19.93
C GLU A 278 39.39 21.44 21.30
N ALA A 279 39.79 22.06 22.40
CA ALA A 279 39.37 21.65 23.74
C ALA A 279 37.86 21.85 23.99
N GLU A 280 37.29 22.94 23.48
CA GLU A 280 35.85 23.24 23.57
C GLU A 280 35.04 22.25 22.72
N VAL A 281 35.46 22.00 21.48
CA VAL A 281 34.84 20.99 20.59
C VAL A 281 34.90 19.59 21.21
N VAL A 282 36.02 19.23 21.85
CA VAL A 282 36.13 17.93 22.55
C VAL A 282 35.21 17.86 23.78
N ALA A 283 35.01 18.98 24.50
CA ALA A 283 34.07 19.03 25.62
C ALA A 283 32.62 18.84 25.15
N ASP A 284 32.22 19.53 24.08
CA ASP A 284 30.90 19.40 23.47
C ASP A 284 30.66 17.98 22.93
N LEU A 285 31.65 17.39 22.25
CA LEU A 285 31.56 16.01 21.78
C LEU A 285 31.41 15.03 22.95
N ARG A 286 32.13 15.23 24.07
CA ARG A 286 31.96 14.39 25.27
C ARG A 286 30.58 14.54 25.89
N GLN A 287 30.03 15.76 25.92
CA GLN A 287 28.67 15.99 26.41
C GLN A 287 27.63 15.32 25.50
N ASN A 288 27.80 15.43 24.18
CA ASN A 288 26.95 14.77 23.21
C ASN A 288 27.01 13.25 23.35
N VAL A 289 28.20 12.66 23.49
CA VAL A 289 28.36 11.21 23.75
C VAL A 289 27.64 10.79 25.01
N LYS A 290 27.79 11.51 26.13
CA LYS A 290 27.04 11.22 27.38
C LYS A 290 25.53 11.31 27.19
N SER A 291 25.06 12.31 26.44
CA SER A 291 23.63 12.46 26.16
C SER A 291 23.09 11.31 25.30
N LEU A 292 23.89 10.85 24.33
CA LEU A 292 23.56 9.73 23.46
C LEU A 292 23.57 8.40 24.24
N GLU A 293 24.55 8.19 25.12
CA GLU A 293 24.58 7.04 26.03
C GLU A 293 23.35 7.00 26.94
N ALA A 294 22.99 8.12 27.57
CA ALA A 294 21.78 8.20 28.37
C ALA A 294 20.50 7.91 27.55
N SER A 295 20.45 8.40 26.30
CA SER A 295 19.32 8.11 25.40
C SER A 295 19.26 6.64 25.00
N LYS A 296 20.42 6.00 24.78
CA LYS A 296 20.56 4.59 24.45
C LYS A 296 20.02 3.73 25.61
N ASP A 297 20.42 4.03 26.84
CA ASP A 297 19.96 3.29 28.03
C ASP A 297 18.44 3.38 28.23
N VAL A 298 17.83 4.52 27.89
CA VAL A 298 16.37 4.69 27.94
C VAL A 298 15.68 3.88 26.85
N VAL A 299 16.24 3.86 25.64
CA VAL A 299 15.71 3.07 24.52
C VAL A 299 15.85 1.57 24.80
N GLU A 300 16.97 1.11 25.36
CA GLU A 300 17.15 -0.29 25.76
C GLU A 300 16.13 -0.72 26.83
N ARG A 301 15.86 0.14 27.82
CA ARG A 301 14.80 -0.12 28.81
C ARG A 301 13.42 -0.21 28.18
N LYS A 302 13.05 0.73 27.30
CA LYS A 302 11.76 0.69 26.58
C LYS A 302 11.64 -0.54 25.68
N LEU A 303 12.74 -0.96 25.07
CA LEU A 303 12.78 -2.17 24.26
C LEU A 303 12.49 -3.41 25.11
N GLU A 304 13.10 -3.48 26.30
CA GLU A 304 12.89 -4.59 27.22
C GLU A 304 11.47 -4.61 27.80
N GLU A 305 10.93 -3.45 28.20
CA GLU A 305 9.53 -3.32 28.63
C GLU A 305 8.55 -3.77 27.53
N SER A 306 8.79 -3.36 26.28
CA SER A 306 7.96 -3.78 25.14
C SER A 306 8.08 -5.27 24.82
N ARG A 307 9.27 -5.88 25.03
CA ARG A 307 9.45 -7.33 24.93
C ARG A 307 8.65 -8.07 25.99
N GLN A 308 8.73 -7.65 27.24
CA GLN A 308 7.96 -8.24 28.34
C GLN A 308 6.45 -8.14 28.09
N GLN A 309 5.95 -6.98 27.64
CA GLN A 309 4.54 -6.82 27.25
C GLN A 309 4.13 -7.76 26.11
N ASN A 310 4.99 -7.96 25.11
CA ASN A 310 4.72 -8.89 24.02
C ASN A 310 4.68 -10.35 24.50
N GLU A 311 5.57 -10.73 25.42
CA GLU A 311 5.57 -12.07 26.02
C GLU A 311 4.29 -12.31 26.86
N GLU A 312 3.87 -11.33 27.65
CA GLU A 312 2.60 -11.39 28.40
C GLU A 312 1.39 -11.52 27.47
N LEU A 313 1.31 -10.70 26.41
CA LEU A 313 0.25 -10.79 25.41
C LEU A 313 0.27 -12.11 24.64
N ALA A 314 1.45 -12.68 24.38
CA ALA A 314 1.59 -13.98 23.75
C ALA A 314 1.07 -15.10 24.67
N ALA A 315 1.39 -15.05 25.96
CA ALA A 315 0.89 -15.97 26.96
C ALA A 315 -0.65 -15.89 27.10
N GLN A 316 -1.20 -14.67 27.19
CA GLN A 316 -2.65 -14.45 27.22
C GLN A 316 -3.34 -14.98 25.96
N ASN A 317 -2.77 -14.74 24.77
CA ASN A 317 -3.30 -15.30 23.52
C ASN A 317 -3.29 -16.82 23.50
N SER A 318 -2.25 -17.45 24.06
CA SER A 318 -2.22 -18.91 24.19
C SER A 318 -3.31 -19.41 25.14
N GLU A 319 -3.54 -18.72 26.25
CA GLU A 319 -4.60 -19.06 27.20
C GLU A 319 -5.99 -18.90 26.58
N TYR A 320 -6.26 -17.81 25.87
CA TYR A 320 -7.52 -17.60 25.17
C TYR A 320 -7.77 -18.63 24.08
N LYS A 321 -6.73 -19.06 23.35
CA LYS A 321 -6.83 -20.15 22.38
C LYS A 321 -7.23 -21.46 23.06
N ASN A 322 -6.63 -21.78 24.21
CA ASN A 322 -6.97 -22.99 24.96
C ASN A 322 -8.42 -22.95 25.46
N LYS A 323 -8.87 -21.84 26.04
CA LYS A 323 -10.28 -21.64 26.45
C LYS A 323 -11.24 -21.77 25.27
N LEU A 324 -10.85 -21.27 24.08
CA LEU A 324 -11.66 -21.38 22.87
C LEU A 324 -11.79 -22.83 22.39
N VAL A 325 -10.71 -23.63 22.48
CA VAL A 325 -10.76 -25.06 22.18
C VAL A 325 -11.66 -25.79 23.18
N GLU A 326 -11.52 -25.52 24.47
CA GLU A 326 -12.35 -26.11 25.52
C GLU A 326 -13.85 -25.81 25.30
N ARG A 327 -14.20 -24.55 25.02
CA ARG A 327 -15.58 -24.15 24.71
C ARG A 327 -16.12 -24.79 23.43
N LYS A 328 -15.28 -25.02 22.41
CA LYS A 328 -15.69 -25.74 21.20
C LYS A 328 -16.04 -27.19 21.50
N LEU A 329 -15.21 -27.87 22.29
CA LEU A 329 -15.49 -29.24 22.74
C LEU A 329 -16.79 -29.30 23.55
N GLU A 330 -17.01 -28.35 24.46
CA GLU A 330 -18.26 -28.26 25.23
C GLU A 330 -19.49 -28.06 24.33
N ILE A 331 -19.38 -27.23 23.29
CA ILE A 331 -20.45 -27.04 22.29
C ILE A 331 -20.71 -28.33 21.50
N GLU A 332 -19.67 -29.06 21.09
CA GLU A 332 -19.81 -30.34 20.41
C GLU A 332 -20.49 -31.40 21.30
N GLU A 333 -20.11 -31.48 22.58
CA GLU A 333 -20.77 -32.34 23.56
C GLU A 333 -22.23 -31.96 23.78
N LEU A 334 -22.56 -30.67 23.88
CA LEU A 334 -23.93 -30.22 24.00
C LEU A 334 -24.75 -30.53 22.74
N ASN A 335 -24.17 -30.37 21.55
CA ASN A 335 -24.85 -30.72 20.29
C ASN A 335 -25.12 -32.23 20.19
N THR A 336 -24.17 -33.08 20.60
CA THR A 336 -24.42 -34.53 20.64
C THR A 336 -25.53 -34.90 21.62
N LYS A 337 -25.59 -34.26 22.81
CA LYS A 337 -26.70 -34.43 23.75
C LYS A 337 -28.03 -33.96 23.17
N ILE A 338 -28.06 -32.82 22.45
CA ILE A 338 -29.25 -32.33 21.77
C ILE A 338 -29.74 -33.33 20.73
N ASN A 339 -28.84 -33.89 19.92
CA ASN A 339 -29.20 -34.91 18.92
C ASN A 339 -29.77 -36.17 19.57
N GLN A 340 -29.13 -36.66 20.64
CA GLN A 340 -29.67 -37.78 21.41
C GLN A 340 -31.06 -37.49 21.98
N LEU A 341 -31.27 -36.29 22.53
CA LEU A 341 -32.59 -35.89 23.02
C LEU A 341 -33.62 -35.81 21.90
N ASN A 342 -33.25 -35.29 20.73
CA ASN A 342 -34.13 -35.26 19.56
C ASN A 342 -34.52 -36.66 19.11
N ASP A 343 -33.57 -37.61 19.05
CA ASP A 343 -33.85 -39.01 18.73
C ASP A 343 -34.83 -39.62 19.75
N THR A 344 -34.66 -39.32 21.05
CA THR A 344 -35.61 -39.79 22.07
C THR A 344 -36.99 -39.16 21.92
N ILE A 345 -37.07 -37.88 21.53
CA ILE A 345 -38.35 -37.19 21.25
C ILE A 345 -39.04 -37.85 20.05
N GLU A 346 -38.30 -38.18 18.99
CA GLU A 346 -38.84 -38.84 17.80
C GLU A 346 -39.38 -40.23 18.14
N GLN A 347 -38.61 -41.05 18.88
CA GLN A 347 -39.08 -42.33 19.40
C GLN A 347 -40.32 -42.20 20.29
N MET A 348 -40.41 -41.13 21.09
CA MET A 348 -41.59 -40.87 21.91
C MET A 348 -42.80 -40.43 21.09
N LYS A 349 -42.60 -39.68 19.99
CA LYS A 349 -43.66 -39.33 19.04
C LYS A 349 -44.21 -40.58 18.35
N GLU A 350 -43.34 -41.45 17.83
CA GLU A 350 -43.74 -42.74 17.24
C GLU A 350 -44.56 -43.58 18.24
N LYS A 351 -44.09 -43.69 19.49
CA LYS A 351 -44.85 -44.37 20.55
C LYS A 351 -46.21 -43.71 20.78
N THR A 352 -46.29 -42.40 20.78
CA THR A 352 -47.56 -41.68 20.96
C THR A 352 -48.52 -41.94 19.80
N GLU A 353 -48.04 -41.95 18.56
CA GLU A 353 -48.82 -42.32 17.38
C GLU A 353 -49.33 -43.76 17.48
N THR A 354 -48.48 -44.72 17.89
CA THR A 354 -48.94 -46.11 18.11
C THR A 354 -50.00 -46.21 19.20
N VAL A 355 -49.89 -45.40 20.26
CA VAL A 355 -50.91 -45.35 21.34
C VAL A 355 -52.22 -44.76 20.81
N ASP A 356 -52.16 -43.72 19.99
CA ASP A 356 -53.36 -43.12 19.39
C ASP A 356 -54.03 -44.06 18.38
N ASP A 357 -53.26 -44.81 17.59
CA ASP A 357 -53.75 -45.89 16.73
C ASP A 357 -54.42 -47.00 17.55
N LEU A 358 -53.79 -47.43 18.65
CA LEU A 358 -54.36 -48.41 19.57
C LEU A 358 -55.65 -47.89 20.21
N ARG A 359 -55.70 -46.61 20.61
CA ARG A 359 -56.92 -45.98 21.12
C ARG A 359 -58.02 -45.91 20.06
N ALA A 360 -57.70 -45.58 18.82
CA ALA A 360 -58.66 -45.58 17.72
C ALA A 360 -59.22 -46.99 17.46
N ARG A 361 -58.35 -47.99 17.44
CA ARG A 361 -58.76 -49.40 17.35
C ARG A 361 -59.64 -49.80 18.52
N LEU A 362 -59.25 -49.47 19.76
CA LEU A 362 -60.04 -49.77 20.95
C LEU A 362 -61.43 -49.12 20.86
N ARG A 363 -61.52 -47.84 20.49
CA ARG A 363 -62.80 -47.15 20.26
C ARG A 363 -63.65 -47.84 19.20
N SER A 364 -63.06 -48.36 18.12
CA SER A 364 -63.81 -49.11 17.10
C SER A 364 -64.35 -50.46 17.59
N PHE A 365 -63.68 -51.06 18.57
CA PHE A 365 -64.17 -52.27 19.25
C PHE A 365 -65.26 -51.91 20.28
N GLU A 366 -65.05 -50.84 21.07
CA GLU A 366 -66.00 -50.36 22.08
C GLU A 366 -67.27 -49.75 21.46
N SER A 367 -67.18 -49.10 20.30
CA SER A 367 -68.35 -48.55 19.58
C SER A 367 -69.30 -49.63 19.09
N GLY A 368 -68.87 -50.89 19.13
CA GLY A 368 -69.65 -52.03 18.69
C GLY A 368 -69.87 -52.04 17.19
N ASP A 369 -69.16 -51.23 16.39
CA ASP A 369 -69.36 -51.21 14.93
C ASP A 369 -68.99 -52.55 14.32
N LYS A 370 -67.90 -53.18 14.79
CA LYS A 370 -67.58 -54.56 14.42
C LYS A 370 -68.62 -55.57 14.92
N ALA A 371 -69.21 -55.35 16.10
CA ALA A 371 -70.28 -56.22 16.60
C ALA A 371 -71.56 -56.09 15.75
N ARG A 372 -71.90 -54.86 15.31
CA ARG A 372 -73.01 -54.57 14.41
C ARG A 372 -72.76 -55.10 13.00
N GLU A 373 -71.54 -55.03 12.49
CA GLU A 373 -71.15 -55.66 11.22
C GLU A 373 -71.25 -57.19 11.31
N LEU A 374 -70.81 -57.78 12.42
CA LEU A 374 -70.95 -59.21 12.68
C LEU A 374 -72.43 -59.62 12.78
N GLU A 375 -73.27 -58.81 13.42
CA GLU A 375 -74.72 -59.06 13.50
C GLU A 375 -75.43 -58.88 12.15
N ARG A 376 -75.03 -57.88 11.34
CA ARG A 376 -75.51 -57.72 9.96
C ARG A 376 -75.15 -58.92 9.11
N THR A 377 -73.86 -59.29 9.06
CA THR A 377 -73.39 -60.46 8.29
C THR A 377 -74.04 -61.76 8.75
N ARG A 378 -74.27 -61.93 10.06
CA ARG A 378 -75.03 -63.05 10.60
C ARG A 378 -76.49 -63.05 10.10
N SER A 379 -77.16 -61.89 10.13
CA SER A 379 -78.54 -61.78 9.65
C SER A 379 -78.65 -62.02 8.13
N GLU A 380 -77.65 -61.60 7.36
CA GLU A 380 -77.54 -61.89 5.92
C GLU A 380 -77.32 -63.39 5.67
N LEU A 381 -76.46 -64.03 6.46
CA LEU A 381 -76.24 -65.47 6.41
C LEU A 381 -77.53 -66.26 6.73
N GLU A 382 -78.26 -65.87 7.77
CA GLU A 382 -79.54 -66.50 8.13
C GLU A 382 -80.59 -66.35 7.02
N ARG A 383 -80.67 -65.18 6.36
CA ARG A 383 -81.55 -64.97 5.20
C ARG A 383 -81.15 -65.83 3.99
N VAL A 384 -79.87 -65.90 3.68
CA VAL A 384 -79.36 -66.72 2.58
C VAL A 384 -79.61 -68.20 2.86
N SER A 385 -79.39 -68.67 4.09
CA SER A 385 -79.69 -70.04 4.50
C SER A 385 -81.18 -70.36 4.33
N ALA A 386 -82.08 -69.50 4.80
CA ALA A 386 -83.53 -69.71 4.65
C ALA A 386 -83.98 -69.72 3.18
N ASN A 387 -83.37 -68.89 2.34
CA ASN A 387 -83.63 -68.91 0.90
C ASN A 387 -83.10 -70.19 0.25
N PHE A 388 -81.93 -70.66 0.64
CA PHE A 388 -81.37 -71.93 0.17
C PHE A 388 -82.27 -73.11 0.53
N ASP A 389 -82.78 -73.15 1.77
CA ASP A 389 -83.70 -74.21 2.21
C ASP A 389 -85.00 -74.22 1.39
N ARG A 390 -85.55 -73.04 1.05
CA ARG A 390 -86.73 -72.93 0.18
C ARG A 390 -86.45 -73.42 -1.23
N LEU A 391 -85.37 -72.94 -1.85
CA LEU A 391 -84.95 -73.37 -3.18
C LEU A 391 -84.68 -74.87 -3.24
N SER A 392 -84.11 -75.45 -2.18
CA SER A 392 -83.88 -76.90 -2.10
C SER A 392 -85.20 -77.67 -2.08
N LYS A 393 -86.20 -77.21 -1.32
CA LYS A 393 -87.54 -77.82 -1.30
C LYS A 393 -88.26 -77.71 -2.64
N ASP A 394 -88.19 -76.54 -3.29
CA ASP A 394 -88.75 -76.34 -4.62
C ASP A 394 -88.06 -77.23 -5.66
N HIS A 395 -86.75 -77.42 -5.53
CA HIS A 395 -85.99 -78.34 -6.38
C HIS A 395 -86.39 -79.81 -6.18
N GLU A 396 -86.59 -80.25 -4.93
CA GLU A 396 -87.12 -81.60 -4.66
C GLU A 396 -88.52 -81.78 -5.26
N ALA A 397 -89.43 -80.82 -5.05
CA ALA A 397 -90.78 -80.89 -5.61
C ALA A 397 -90.79 -80.95 -7.15
N THR A 398 -89.95 -80.16 -7.82
CA THR A 398 -89.81 -80.20 -9.29
C THR A 398 -89.17 -81.49 -9.78
N LYS A 399 -88.22 -82.06 -9.02
CA LYS A 399 -87.62 -83.37 -9.33
C LYS A 399 -88.65 -84.49 -9.24
N ASP A 400 -89.52 -84.47 -8.24
CA ASP A 400 -90.60 -85.45 -8.09
C ASP A 400 -91.61 -85.35 -9.25
N GLN A 401 -92.00 -84.13 -9.64
CA GLN A 401 -92.87 -83.91 -10.81
C GLN A 401 -92.22 -84.41 -12.11
N LEU A 402 -90.91 -84.21 -12.27
CA LEU A 402 -90.17 -84.70 -13.44
C LEU A 402 -90.16 -86.24 -13.47
N ALA A 403 -89.99 -86.90 -12.33
CA ALA A 403 -90.02 -88.36 -12.25
C ALA A 403 -91.38 -88.91 -12.71
N VAL A 404 -92.49 -88.32 -12.23
CA VAL A 404 -93.86 -88.72 -12.62
C VAL A 404 -94.10 -88.53 -14.12
N THR A 405 -93.70 -87.40 -14.69
CA THR A 405 -93.87 -87.14 -16.12
C THR A 405 -93.00 -88.04 -16.99
N THR A 406 -91.78 -88.38 -16.54
CA THR A 406 -90.89 -89.32 -17.24
C THR A 406 -91.49 -90.73 -17.27
N GLN A 407 -91.99 -91.22 -16.12
CA GLN A 407 -92.66 -92.52 -16.03
C GLN A 407 -93.88 -92.61 -16.96
N ARG A 408 -94.66 -91.53 -17.04
CA ARG A 408 -95.82 -91.44 -17.95
C ARG A 408 -95.41 -91.54 -19.43
N LEU A 409 -94.36 -90.83 -19.83
CA LEU A 409 -93.85 -90.87 -21.21
C LEU A 409 -93.29 -92.25 -21.57
N GLU A 410 -92.62 -92.93 -20.65
CA GLU A 410 -92.15 -94.30 -20.85
C GLU A 410 -93.31 -95.28 -21.08
N GLY A 411 -94.41 -95.13 -20.31
CA GLY A 411 -95.65 -95.89 -20.54
C GLY A 411 -96.24 -95.69 -21.94
N TYR A 412 -96.34 -94.44 -22.41
CA TYR A 412 -96.83 -94.15 -23.76
C TYR A 412 -95.91 -94.69 -24.86
N LEU A 413 -94.59 -94.64 -24.67
CA LEU A 413 -93.63 -95.19 -25.64
C LEU A 413 -93.71 -96.72 -25.74
N GLY A 414 -94.01 -97.42 -24.65
CA GLY A 414 -94.26 -98.86 -24.66
C GLY A 414 -95.45 -99.26 -25.54
N LEU A 415 -96.50 -98.44 -25.57
CA LEU A 415 -97.72 -98.67 -26.33
C LEU A 415 -97.58 -98.47 -27.85
N MET A 416 -96.66 -97.62 -28.31
CA MET A 416 -96.53 -97.26 -29.73
C MET A 416 -95.95 -98.38 -30.62
N ASN A 417 -95.36 -99.43 -30.05
CA ASN A 417 -94.69 -100.47 -30.83
C ASN A 417 -95.64 -101.54 -31.44
N ARG A 418 -96.96 -101.47 -31.21
CA ARG A 418 -97.94 -102.44 -31.77
C ARG A 418 -99.24 -101.75 -32.21
N THR A 419 -99.37 -101.51 -33.52
CA THR A 419 -100.42 -100.70 -34.16
C THR A 419 -101.86 -101.07 -33.77
N GLU A 420 -102.15 -102.35 -33.55
CA GLU A 420 -103.49 -102.81 -33.17
C GLU A 420 -103.81 -102.60 -31.69
N LYS A 421 -102.80 -102.72 -30.81
CA LYS A 421 -102.92 -102.41 -29.37
C LYS A 421 -103.03 -100.91 -29.14
N THR A 422 -102.23 -100.10 -29.84
CA THR A 422 -102.32 -98.64 -29.78
C THR A 422 -103.70 -98.16 -30.20
N LYS A 423 -104.32 -98.80 -31.21
CA LYS A 423 -105.67 -98.46 -31.66
C LYS A 423 -106.73 -98.85 -30.63
N ALA A 424 -106.60 -100.01 -29.99
CA ALA A 424 -107.47 -100.40 -28.87
C ALA A 424 -107.37 -99.42 -27.70
N PHE A 425 -106.15 -98.97 -27.37
CA PHE A 425 -105.92 -98.00 -26.31
C PHE A 425 -106.49 -96.62 -26.66
N LEU A 426 -106.21 -96.07 -27.86
CA LEU A 426 -106.74 -94.78 -28.31
C LEU A 426 -108.27 -94.75 -28.31
N MET A 427 -108.92 -95.88 -28.65
CA MET A 427 -110.37 -95.99 -28.55
C MET A 427 -110.86 -95.84 -27.11
N VAL A 428 -110.15 -96.41 -26.14
CA VAL A 428 -110.46 -96.32 -24.71
C VAL A 428 -110.09 -94.94 -24.14
N GLU A 429 -109.03 -94.30 -24.64
CA GLU A 429 -108.64 -92.92 -24.31
C GLU A 429 -109.69 -91.91 -24.77
N GLU A 430 -110.19 -92.05 -26.01
CA GLU A 430 -111.19 -91.13 -26.57
C GLU A 430 -112.57 -91.27 -25.90
N HIS A 431 -112.93 -92.47 -25.45
CA HIS A 431 -114.27 -92.76 -24.90
C HIS A 431 -114.30 -92.85 -23.36
N GLY A 432 -113.14 -92.93 -22.71
CA GLY A 432 -112.96 -92.98 -21.25
C GLY A 432 -113.27 -94.34 -20.59
N GLU A 433 -114.28 -95.05 -21.07
CA GLU A 433 -114.55 -96.46 -20.73
C GLU A 433 -115.10 -97.19 -21.96
N MET A 434 -114.70 -98.44 -22.18
CA MET A 434 -115.23 -99.24 -23.29
C MET A 434 -115.29 -100.72 -22.95
N SER A 435 -116.31 -101.43 -23.44
CA SER A 435 -116.42 -102.87 -23.19
C SER A 435 -115.44 -103.67 -24.04
N LEU A 436 -114.85 -104.72 -23.47
CA LEU A 436 -113.86 -105.58 -24.17
C LEU A 436 -114.46 -106.21 -25.44
N ARG A 437 -115.78 -106.46 -25.46
CA ARG A 437 -116.48 -106.97 -26.65
C ARG A 437 -116.64 -105.92 -27.74
N GLU A 438 -116.86 -104.66 -27.39
CA GLU A 438 -116.97 -103.57 -28.36
C GLU A 438 -115.63 -103.27 -29.01
N ILE A 439 -114.55 -103.24 -28.21
CA ILE A 439 -113.17 -103.11 -28.72
C ILE A 439 -112.84 -104.28 -29.65
N ALA A 440 -113.18 -105.51 -29.26
CA ALA A 440 -112.95 -106.69 -30.09
C ALA A 440 -113.73 -106.66 -31.41
N ARG A 441 -115.01 -106.25 -31.37
CA ARG A 441 -115.84 -106.14 -32.57
C ARG A 441 -115.34 -105.04 -33.52
N SER A 442 -114.94 -103.90 -32.98
CA SER A 442 -114.48 -102.74 -33.78
C SER A 442 -113.10 -102.96 -34.40
N LEU A 443 -112.24 -103.75 -33.76
CA LEU A 443 -110.93 -104.12 -34.29
C LEU A 443 -110.94 -105.44 -35.09
N GLY A 444 -112.06 -106.16 -35.11
CA GLY A 444 -112.20 -107.42 -35.84
C GLY A 444 -111.39 -108.59 -35.23
N VAL A 445 -111.03 -108.48 -33.95
CA VAL A 445 -110.16 -109.43 -33.23
C VAL A 445 -110.98 -110.24 -32.24
N ALA A 446 -110.53 -111.44 -31.89
CA ALA A 446 -111.22 -112.25 -30.90
C ALA A 446 -111.22 -111.54 -29.51
N PRO A 447 -112.34 -111.56 -28.75
CA PRO A 447 -112.40 -110.93 -27.43
C PRO A 447 -111.33 -111.38 -26.43
N ALA A 448 -110.83 -112.62 -26.56
CA ALA A 448 -109.73 -113.12 -25.75
C ALA A 448 -108.41 -112.36 -25.98
N ILE A 449 -108.15 -111.91 -27.21
CA ILE A 449 -106.95 -111.14 -27.56
C ILE A 449 -107.05 -109.73 -26.97
N VAL A 450 -108.23 -109.11 -27.05
CA VAL A 450 -108.48 -107.80 -26.41
C VAL A 450 -108.41 -107.89 -24.89
N ARG A 451 -108.82 -109.01 -24.29
CA ARG A 451 -108.64 -109.25 -22.85
C ARG A 451 -107.16 -109.31 -22.48
N GLN A 452 -106.35 -109.99 -23.26
CA GLN A 452 -104.90 -110.01 -23.04
C GLN A 452 -104.30 -108.61 -23.19
N TRP A 453 -104.80 -107.80 -24.13
CA TRP A 453 -104.36 -106.40 -24.26
C TRP A 453 -104.80 -105.54 -23.08
N ALA A 454 -106.01 -105.78 -22.56
CA ALA A 454 -106.54 -105.13 -21.37
C ALA A 454 -105.72 -105.47 -20.11
N GLU A 455 -105.31 -106.73 -19.95
CA GLU A 455 -104.41 -107.14 -18.87
C GLU A 455 -103.05 -106.46 -19.01
N GLU A 456 -102.51 -106.37 -20.23
CA GLU A 456 -101.27 -105.63 -20.46
C GLU A 456 -101.42 -104.12 -20.23
N PHE A 457 -102.58 -103.52 -20.52
CA PHE A 457 -102.86 -102.12 -20.19
C PHE A 457 -102.95 -101.88 -18.69
N GLU A 458 -103.41 -102.88 -17.92
CA GLU A 458 -103.42 -102.87 -16.45
C GLU A 458 -102.02 -103.05 -15.87
N ASP A 459 -101.20 -103.94 -16.44
CA ASP A 459 -99.80 -104.12 -16.05
C ASP A 459 -98.94 -102.86 -16.32
N MET A 460 -99.29 -102.09 -17.36
CA MET A 460 -98.65 -100.80 -17.65
C MET A 460 -99.26 -99.63 -16.86
N GLU A 461 -100.25 -99.88 -16.01
CA GLU A 461 -101.00 -98.90 -15.21
C GLU A 461 -101.70 -97.79 -16.02
N ILE A 462 -101.97 -98.02 -17.31
CA ILE A 462 -102.53 -96.99 -18.22
C ILE A 462 -104.06 -97.10 -18.32
N ALA A 463 -104.60 -98.32 -18.15
CA ALA A 463 -106.03 -98.56 -18.04
C ALA A 463 -106.28 -99.77 -17.14
N ARG A 464 -107.42 -99.81 -16.44
CA ARG A 464 -107.75 -100.90 -15.52
C ARG A 464 -108.99 -101.67 -15.97
N ILE A 465 -109.01 -102.98 -15.76
CA ILE A 465 -110.20 -103.80 -16.02
C ILE A 465 -111.18 -103.65 -14.86
N VAL A 466 -112.41 -103.25 -15.16
CA VAL A 466 -113.51 -103.14 -14.20
C VAL A 466 -114.59 -104.17 -14.55
N ASP A 467 -115.02 -104.94 -13.55
CA ASP A 467 -116.08 -105.96 -13.64
C ASP A 467 -115.88 -107.03 -14.72
N ASP A 468 -114.61 -107.34 -15.03
CA ASP A 468 -114.18 -108.41 -15.94
C ASP A 468 -114.71 -108.28 -17.40
N GLN A 469 -115.30 -107.13 -17.74
CA GLN A 469 -115.94 -106.87 -19.03
C GLN A 469 -115.65 -105.49 -19.63
N LYS A 470 -115.17 -104.53 -18.82
CA LYS A 470 -114.90 -103.16 -19.27
C LYS A 470 -113.45 -102.76 -19.00
N LEU A 471 -112.91 -101.93 -19.88
CA LEU A 471 -111.63 -101.28 -19.71
C LEU A 471 -111.84 -99.78 -19.48
N VAL A 472 -111.24 -99.22 -18.42
CA VAL A 472 -111.37 -97.81 -18.03
C VAL A 472 -110.00 -97.16 -17.95
N LEU A 473 -109.87 -95.93 -18.45
CA LEU A 473 -108.60 -95.18 -18.42
C LEU A 473 -108.19 -94.83 -16.98
N GLY A 474 -106.90 -94.99 -16.65
CA GLY A 474 -106.37 -94.79 -15.29
C GLY A 474 -106.56 -93.37 -14.71
N GLU A 475 -106.75 -92.34 -15.54
CA GLU A 475 -106.89 -90.94 -15.10
C GLU A 475 -108.21 -90.62 -14.38
N LYS A 476 -109.29 -91.39 -14.55
CA LYS A 476 -110.59 -91.09 -13.88
C LYS A 476 -110.70 -91.57 -12.43
N MET A 477 -109.61 -92.01 -11.81
CA MET A 477 -109.56 -92.41 -10.39
C MET A 477 -108.57 -91.62 -9.52
N GLN A 478 -107.83 -90.65 -10.07
CA GLN A 478 -106.93 -89.77 -9.30
C GLN A 478 -107.48 -88.35 -9.17
N GLU A 479 -108.70 -88.20 -8.64
CA GLU A 479 -109.03 -87.02 -7.83
C GLU A 479 -109.04 -87.44 -6.35
N PRO A 480 -107.94 -87.27 -5.61
CA PRO A 480 -108.02 -87.11 -4.18
C PRO A 480 -108.32 -85.64 -3.85
N VAL A 481 -109.54 -85.46 -3.34
CA VAL A 481 -109.95 -84.52 -2.30
C VAL A 481 -108.80 -83.82 -1.57
N GLU A 482 -108.94 -82.49 -1.51
CA GLU A 482 -108.34 -81.50 -0.62
C GLU A 482 -107.76 -82.03 0.71
N ASN A 483 -106.71 -81.37 1.23
CA ASN A 483 -106.86 -80.55 2.44
C ASN A 483 -105.58 -79.81 2.88
N SER A 484 -105.77 -78.51 3.16
CA SER A 484 -105.12 -77.65 4.18
C SER A 484 -103.65 -77.25 4.02
#